data_AF-A0A744FHM7-F1
#
_entry.id   AF-A0A744FHM7-F1
#
_cell.length_a   1.000
_cell.length_b   1.000
_cell.length_c   1.000
_cell.angle_alpha   90.00
_cell.angle_beta   90.00
_cell.angle_gamma   90.00
#
_symmetry.space_group_name_H-M   'P 1'
#
loop_
_entity.id
_entity.type
_entity.pdbx_description
1 polymer ?
#
loop_
_entity_poly.entity_id
_entity_poly.type
_entity_poly.pdbx_seq_one_letter_code
_entity_poly.pdbx_strand_id
1 'polypeptide(L)'
;GSEGNRHKAVAPASRQDAKLNSPLPVVLTRYAAQTLYAPLRTVEALPGIHPLPLRLPAHITTLYPSEPLDIRPLAAWGRGEYSVVALRVRNTGNGKVVTDPRVLAGRFVAATFQHRWLGPAGRPEDTTTLYLVMQGRPEAAFIAEPPTTVKKGGKR
;
A
#
# COMPACT_ATOMS: atom_id res chain seq x y z
N GLY A 1 9.09 8.58 66.95
CA GLY A 1 8.80 7.63 65.85
C GLY A 1 7.31 7.63 65.61
N SER A 2 6.77 7.39 64.43
CA SER A 2 7.35 6.93 63.17
C SER A 2 6.26 7.15 62.09
N GLU A 3 6.72 7.39 60.85
CA GLU A 3 6.18 6.90 59.57
C GLU A 3 4.66 6.95 59.30
N GLY A 4 4.24 7.69 58.28
CA GLY A 4 4.04 7.10 56.94
C GLY A 4 2.62 7.48 56.49
N ASN A 5 2.24 7.63 55.23
CA ASN A 5 2.80 7.13 53.99
C ASN A 5 2.25 8.05 52.89
N ARG A 6 3.13 8.62 52.08
CA ARG A 6 2.76 9.48 50.95
C ARG A 6 2.08 8.61 49.90
N HIS A 7 0.88 9.00 49.47
CA HIS A 7 0.22 8.43 48.31
C HIS A 7 1.13 8.56 47.09
N LYS A 8 1.75 7.44 46.71
CA LYS A 8 2.53 7.31 45.49
C LYS A 8 1.55 7.35 44.32
N ALA A 9 1.61 8.44 43.54
CA ALA A 9 0.94 8.54 42.26
C ALA A 9 1.33 7.33 41.40
N VAL A 10 0.33 6.58 40.94
CA VAL A 10 0.50 5.52 39.95
C VAL A 10 0.74 6.21 38.60
N ALA A 11 2.00 6.28 38.19
CA ALA A 11 2.35 6.67 36.83
C ALA A 11 1.78 5.61 35.85
N PRO A 12 1.13 6.01 34.75
CA PRO A 12 0.67 5.05 33.76
C PRO A 12 1.90 4.36 33.14
N ALA A 13 1.89 3.03 33.20
CA ALA A 13 2.92 2.18 32.64
C ALA A 13 3.19 2.56 31.17
N SER A 14 4.46 2.79 30.88
CA SER A 14 5.01 2.96 29.55
C SER A 14 4.50 1.84 28.64
N ARG A 15 3.78 2.19 27.56
CA ARG A 15 3.39 1.27 26.47
C ARG A 15 4.60 0.82 25.63
N GLN A 16 5.71 0.49 26.28
CA GLN A 16 6.80 -0.24 25.67
C GLN A 16 6.44 -1.73 25.78
N ASP A 17 6.69 -2.49 24.71
CA ASP A 17 6.58 -3.96 24.66
C ASP A 17 5.23 -4.62 24.31
N ALA A 18 4.41 -3.98 23.46
CA ALA A 18 3.67 -4.80 22.49
C ALA A 18 4.62 -5.15 21.33
N LYS A 19 5.60 -6.03 21.58
CA LYS A 19 6.41 -6.65 20.53
C LYS A 19 5.47 -7.45 19.61
N LEU A 20 4.98 -6.82 18.56
CA LEU A 20 4.48 -7.53 17.41
C LEU A 20 5.66 -8.26 16.76
N ASN A 21 5.83 -9.54 17.08
CA ASN A 21 6.71 -10.49 16.37
C ASN A 21 6.24 -10.75 14.91
N SER A 22 5.47 -9.84 14.31
CA SER A 22 5.01 -9.94 12.93
C SER A 22 6.11 -9.47 11.97
N PRO A 23 6.35 -10.17 10.84
CA PRO A 23 7.28 -9.70 9.83
C PRO A 23 6.96 -8.27 9.37
N LEU A 24 7.99 -7.47 9.12
CA LEU A 24 7.85 -6.08 8.69
C LEU A 24 6.87 -5.88 7.52
N PRO A 25 6.87 -6.73 6.47
CA PRO A 25 5.89 -6.62 5.39
C PRO A 25 4.43 -6.66 5.86
N VAL A 26 4.10 -7.54 6.81
CA VAL A 26 2.73 -7.69 7.33
C VAL A 26 2.29 -6.42 8.08
N VAL A 27 3.18 -5.89 8.92
CA VAL A 27 2.90 -4.68 9.70
C VAL A 27 2.76 -3.45 8.78
N LEU A 28 3.60 -3.35 7.74
CA LEU A 28 3.51 -2.29 6.74
C LEU A 28 2.20 -2.34 5.96
N THR A 29 1.78 -3.51 5.49
CA THR A 29 0.49 -3.67 4.81
C THR A 29 -0.67 -3.28 5.72
N ARG A 30 -0.66 -3.71 6.99
CA ARG A 30 -1.70 -3.34 7.97
C ARG A 30 -1.75 -1.83 8.18
N TYR A 31 -0.59 -1.20 8.39
CA TYR A 31 -0.50 0.25 8.57
C TYR A 31 -1.05 0.99 7.35
N ALA A 32 -0.66 0.60 6.14
CA ALA A 32 -1.15 1.22 4.90
C ALA A 32 -2.67 1.07 4.74
N ALA A 33 -3.22 -0.11 5.02
CA ALA A 33 -4.66 -0.35 4.96
C ALA A 33 -5.44 0.48 5.98
N GLN A 34 -4.96 0.52 7.23
CA GLN A 34 -5.56 1.34 8.28
C GLN A 34 -5.48 2.84 7.94
N THR A 35 -4.36 3.30 7.40
CA THR A 35 -4.19 4.72 7.04
C THR A 35 -5.17 5.15 5.94
N LEU A 36 -5.51 4.26 5.01
CA LEU A 36 -6.46 4.57 3.92
C LEU A 36 -7.93 4.45 4.32
N TYR A 37 -8.28 3.50 5.19
CA TYR A 37 -9.67 3.12 5.40
C TYR A 37 -10.15 3.23 6.85
N ALA A 38 -9.25 3.33 7.83
CA ALA A 38 -9.63 3.45 9.23
C ALA A 38 -9.71 4.92 9.66
N PRO A 39 -10.58 5.24 10.65
CA PRO A 39 -10.52 6.53 11.31
C PRO A 39 -9.11 6.80 11.85
N LEU A 40 -8.60 8.03 11.74
CA LEU A 40 -7.22 8.36 12.15
C LEU A 40 -6.90 7.96 13.61
N ARG A 41 -7.92 7.90 14.48
CA ARG A 41 -7.79 7.50 15.89
C ARG A 41 -7.45 6.02 16.10
N THR A 42 -7.62 5.16 15.09
CA THR A 42 -7.39 3.72 15.18
C THR A 42 -6.18 3.26 14.35
N VAL A 43 -5.47 4.18 13.70
CA VAL A 43 -4.21 3.84 13.04
C VAL A 43 -3.20 3.48 14.11
N GLU A 44 -2.69 2.27 14.06
CA GLU A 44 -1.67 1.81 14.99
C GLU A 44 -0.38 2.58 14.75
N ALA A 45 0.15 3.22 15.81
CA ALA A 45 1.41 3.93 15.71
C ALA A 45 2.53 2.94 15.34
N LEU A 46 3.20 3.17 14.22
CA LEU A 46 4.29 2.34 13.73
C LEU A 46 5.62 3.10 13.81
N PRO A 47 6.46 2.90 14.85
CA PRO A 47 7.71 3.64 15.00
C PRO A 47 8.63 3.52 13.79
N GLY A 48 9.16 4.65 13.32
CA GLY A 48 10.05 4.73 12.16
C GLY A 48 9.36 4.70 10.79
N ILE A 49 8.01 4.65 10.75
CA ILE A 49 7.25 4.85 9.51
C ILE A 49 7.38 6.31 9.07
N HIS A 50 7.53 6.54 7.78
CA HIS A 50 7.50 7.88 7.19
C HIS A 50 6.85 7.83 5.81
N PRO A 51 6.12 8.89 5.39
CA PRO A 51 5.59 8.98 4.04
C PRO A 51 6.73 9.09 3.01
N LEU A 52 6.53 8.50 1.84
CA LEU A 52 7.45 8.61 0.71
C LEU A 52 6.80 9.40 -0.43
N PRO A 53 7.59 10.20 -1.19
CA PRO A 53 7.07 10.87 -2.37
C PRO A 53 6.68 9.85 -3.45
N LEU A 54 5.52 10.05 -4.07
CA LEU A 54 5.04 9.21 -5.18
C LEU A 54 5.76 9.55 -6.48
N ARG A 55 6.99 9.05 -6.65
CA ARG A 55 7.77 9.18 -7.88
C ARG A 55 7.50 8.02 -8.85
N LEU A 56 6.23 7.61 -8.94
CA LEU A 56 5.75 6.59 -9.86
C LEU A 56 4.92 7.24 -10.97
N PRO A 57 4.85 6.63 -12.16
CA PRO A 57 3.94 7.07 -13.21
C PRO A 57 2.49 7.15 -12.73
N ALA A 58 1.72 8.10 -13.26
CA ALA A 58 0.30 8.26 -12.92
C ALA A 58 -0.54 7.03 -13.29
N HIS A 59 -0.12 6.29 -14.32
CA HIS A 59 -0.69 5.02 -14.76
C HIS A 59 0.44 3.99 -14.87
N ILE A 60 0.23 2.81 -14.27
CA ILE A 60 1.22 1.73 -14.29
C ILE A 60 0.65 0.60 -15.16
N THR A 61 0.95 0.62 -16.46
CA THR A 61 0.43 -0.37 -17.41
C THR A 61 1.23 -1.68 -17.37
N THR A 62 2.47 -1.61 -16.89
CA THR A 62 3.39 -2.74 -16.86
C THR A 62 3.17 -3.72 -15.72
N LEU A 63 2.42 -3.34 -14.68
CA LEU A 63 2.29 -4.14 -13.45
C LEU A 63 1.42 -5.40 -13.63
N TYR A 64 0.31 -5.31 -14.37
CA TYR A 64 -0.63 -6.41 -14.57
C TYR A 64 -1.17 -6.43 -16.00
N PRO A 65 -0.29 -6.63 -17.01
CA PRO A 65 -0.62 -6.39 -18.42
C PRO A 65 -1.60 -7.40 -19.02
N SER A 66 -1.87 -8.52 -18.34
CA SER A 66 -2.79 -9.56 -18.81
C SER A 66 -4.27 -9.24 -18.55
N GLU A 67 -4.58 -8.21 -17.76
CA GLU A 67 -5.94 -7.83 -17.39
C GLU A 67 -6.23 -6.36 -17.76
N PRO A 68 -7.48 -6.00 -18.10
CA PRO A 68 -7.86 -4.63 -18.46
C PRO A 68 -7.98 -3.75 -17.20
N LEU A 69 -6.85 -3.39 -16.59
CA LEU A 69 -6.80 -2.66 -15.33
C LEU A 69 -6.18 -1.25 -15.49
N ASP A 70 -6.85 -0.23 -14.94
CA ASP A 70 -6.29 1.09 -14.69
C ASP A 70 -5.69 1.10 -13.28
N ILE A 71 -4.35 1.14 -13.21
CA ILE A 71 -3.59 1.06 -11.96
C ILE A 71 -2.91 2.40 -11.68
N ARG A 72 -3.19 2.99 -10.51
CA ARG A 72 -2.65 4.31 -10.13
C ARG A 72 -2.11 4.34 -8.71
N PRO A 73 -0.98 5.01 -8.45
CA PRO A 73 -0.49 5.23 -7.09
C PRO A 73 -1.45 6.07 -6.25
N LEU A 74 -1.65 5.67 -4.99
CA LEU A 74 -2.42 6.42 -3.99
C LEU A 74 -1.52 7.05 -2.92
N ALA A 75 -0.62 6.25 -2.35
CA ALA A 75 0.29 6.67 -1.29
C ALA A 75 1.43 5.66 -1.13
N ALA A 76 2.52 6.10 -0.51
CA ALA A 76 3.66 5.24 -0.19
C ALA A 76 4.25 5.59 1.17
N TRP A 77 4.77 4.58 1.86
CA TRP A 77 5.43 4.71 3.15
C TRP A 77 6.67 3.82 3.24
N GLY A 78 7.66 4.27 4.00
CA GLY A 78 8.90 3.54 4.24
C GLY A 78 9.13 3.25 5.72
N ARG A 79 9.71 2.09 6.01
CA ARG A 79 10.21 1.73 7.35
C ARG A 79 11.41 0.79 7.24
N GLY A 80 12.56 1.24 7.76
CA GLY A 80 13.81 0.49 7.65
C GLY A 80 14.18 0.26 6.18
N GLU A 81 14.39 -1.00 5.81
CA GLU A 81 14.73 -1.40 4.44
C GLU A 81 13.51 -1.67 3.55
N TYR A 82 12.29 -1.61 4.08
CA TYR A 82 11.07 -1.90 3.33
C TYR A 82 10.26 -0.64 3.04
N SER A 83 9.61 -0.65 1.88
CA SER A 83 8.59 0.31 1.49
C SER A 83 7.29 -0.40 1.16
N VAL A 84 6.17 0.28 1.37
CA VAL A 84 4.85 -0.16 0.92
C VAL A 84 4.22 0.91 0.04
N VAL A 85 3.66 0.51 -1.09
CA VAL A 85 2.89 1.37 -1.98
C VAL A 85 1.46 0.87 -2.01
N ALA A 86 0.50 1.77 -1.79
CA ALA A 86 -0.90 1.53 -2.05
C ALA A 86 -1.27 2.01 -3.45
N LEU A 87 -1.93 1.15 -4.21
CA LEU A 87 -2.36 1.39 -5.58
C LEU A 87 -3.88 1.25 -5.66
N ARG A 88 -4.54 2.16 -6.38
CA ARG A 88 -5.91 1.93 -6.85
C ARG A 88 -5.83 1.06 -8.09
N VAL A 89 -6.61 0.00 -8.11
CA VAL A 89 -6.76 -0.91 -9.25
C VAL A 89 -8.23 -0.85 -9.66
N ARG A 90 -8.50 -0.39 -10.89
CA ARG A 90 -9.86 -0.31 -11.44
C ARG A 90 -9.97 -1.15 -12.70
N ASN A 91 -10.97 -2.00 -12.77
CA ASN A 91 -11.33 -2.75 -13.98
C ASN A 91 -11.95 -1.81 -15.02
N THR A 92 -11.42 -1.84 -16.24
CA THR A 92 -11.92 -1.08 -17.38
C THR A 92 -12.66 -1.95 -18.40
N GLY A 93 -12.68 -3.27 -18.19
CA GLY A 93 -13.38 -4.24 -19.04
C GLY A 93 -14.80 -4.57 -18.56
N ASN A 94 -15.53 -5.30 -19.41
CA ASN A 94 -16.93 -5.68 -19.15
C ASN A 94 -17.07 -7.00 -18.37
N GLY A 95 -15.96 -7.72 -18.14
CA GLY A 95 -15.93 -8.98 -17.42
C GLY A 95 -15.48 -8.81 -15.97
N LYS A 96 -15.70 -9.85 -15.15
CA LYS A 96 -15.13 -9.94 -13.80
C LYS A 96 -13.64 -10.30 -13.90
N VAL A 97 -12.80 -9.62 -13.11
CA VAL A 97 -11.38 -9.95 -12.96
C VAL A 97 -11.16 -10.61 -11.59
N VAL A 98 -10.54 -11.79 -11.55
CA VAL A 98 -10.10 -12.42 -10.30
C VAL A 98 -8.66 -12.01 -10.06
N THR A 99 -8.37 -11.40 -8.91
CA THR A 99 -7.02 -10.86 -8.66
C THR A 99 -6.07 -11.98 -8.29
N ASP A 100 -4.94 -12.07 -9.01
CA ASP A 100 -3.84 -12.96 -8.66
C ASP A 100 -2.57 -12.13 -8.36
N PRO A 101 -2.08 -12.11 -7.11
CA PRO A 101 -0.82 -11.43 -6.78
C PRO A 101 0.41 -12.00 -7.50
N ARG A 102 0.35 -13.26 -7.97
CA ARG A 102 1.51 -13.98 -8.52
C ARG A 102 1.85 -13.58 -9.95
N VAL A 103 0.91 -12.99 -10.67
CA VAL A 103 1.11 -12.53 -12.05
C VAL A 103 1.58 -11.07 -12.13
N LEU A 104 1.71 -10.41 -10.97
CA LEU A 104 2.18 -9.03 -10.90
C LEU A 104 3.65 -8.93 -11.30
N ALA A 105 3.95 -8.06 -12.26
CA ALA A 105 5.30 -7.87 -12.78
C ALA A 105 6.07 -6.82 -11.96
N GLY A 106 7.20 -7.22 -11.41
CA GLY A 106 8.08 -6.36 -10.61
C GLY A 106 8.81 -7.13 -9.52
N ARG A 107 9.47 -6.41 -8.62
CA ARG A 107 10.25 -6.98 -7.52
C ARG A 107 9.55 -6.70 -6.19
N PHE A 108 8.56 -7.51 -5.87
CA PHE A 108 7.75 -7.36 -4.66
C PHE A 108 8.03 -8.50 -3.67
N VAL A 109 8.12 -8.13 -2.40
CA VAL A 109 8.26 -9.06 -1.26
C VAL A 109 6.90 -9.58 -0.84
N ALA A 110 5.87 -8.75 -0.94
CA ALA A 110 4.48 -9.13 -0.68
C ALA A 110 3.53 -8.29 -1.54
N ALA A 111 2.39 -8.88 -1.89
CA ALA A 111 1.31 -8.22 -2.61
C ALA A 111 -0.03 -8.65 -2.01
N THR A 112 -0.88 -7.68 -1.66
CA THR A 112 -2.18 -7.94 -1.02
C THR A 112 -3.25 -7.07 -1.66
N PHE A 113 -4.31 -7.70 -2.18
CA PHE A 113 -5.49 -6.99 -2.63
C PHE A 113 -6.52 -6.87 -1.49
N GLN A 114 -7.16 -5.71 -1.39
CA GLN A 114 -8.29 -5.49 -0.49
C GLN A 114 -9.47 -6.42 -0.83
N HIS A 115 -9.77 -6.57 -2.12
CA HIS A 115 -10.78 -7.50 -2.64
C HIS A 115 -10.15 -8.50 -3.61
N ARG A 116 -10.59 -9.76 -3.51
CA ARG A 116 -10.08 -10.89 -4.34
C ARG A 116 -10.60 -10.88 -5.80
N TRP A 117 -11.45 -9.92 -6.15
CA TRP A 117 -12.02 -9.77 -7.49
C TRP A 117 -12.50 -8.35 -7.70
N LEU A 118 -12.61 -7.95 -8.98
CA LEU A 118 -13.23 -6.71 -9.41
C LEU A 118 -14.41 -7.02 -10.34
N GLY A 119 -15.51 -6.29 -10.17
CA GLY A 119 -16.66 -6.33 -11.07
C GLY A 119 -16.39 -5.64 -12.40
N PRO A 120 -17.32 -5.73 -13.36
CA PRO A 120 -17.25 -4.99 -14.62
C PRO A 120 -17.14 -3.49 -14.42
N ALA A 121 -16.52 -2.79 -15.38
CA ALA A 121 -16.38 -1.34 -15.38
C ALA A 121 -17.72 -0.62 -15.14
N GLY A 122 -17.69 0.41 -14.29
CA GLY A 122 -18.86 1.22 -13.93
C GLY A 122 -19.74 0.59 -12.85
N ARG A 123 -19.38 -0.57 -12.30
CA ARG A 123 -20.02 -1.15 -11.12
C ARG A 123 -19.32 -0.71 -9.83
N PRO A 124 -20.01 -0.67 -8.68
CA PRO A 124 -19.38 -0.34 -7.39
C PRO A 124 -18.17 -1.22 -7.04
N GLU A 125 -18.15 -2.45 -7.53
CA GLU A 125 -17.09 -3.43 -7.29
C GLU A 125 -15.97 -3.37 -8.34
N ASP A 126 -15.99 -2.40 -9.27
CA ASP A 126 -14.99 -2.28 -10.34
C ASP A 126 -13.61 -1.82 -9.83
N THR A 127 -13.50 -1.45 -8.55
CA THR A 127 -12.31 -0.85 -7.96
C THR A 127 -11.90 -1.57 -6.68
N THR A 128 -10.61 -1.80 -6.52
CA THR A 128 -9.98 -2.28 -5.28
C THR A 128 -8.68 -1.53 -5.01
N THR A 129 -8.14 -1.70 -3.81
CA THR A 129 -6.76 -1.31 -3.49
C THR A 129 -5.84 -2.52 -3.49
N LEU A 130 -4.62 -2.32 -3.96
CA LEU A 130 -3.50 -3.26 -3.94
C LEU A 130 -2.37 -2.65 -3.11
N TYR A 131 -1.85 -3.40 -2.15
CA TYR A 131 -0.70 -3.04 -1.33
C TYR A 131 0.51 -3.86 -1.79
N LEU A 132 1.57 -3.18 -2.24
CA LEU A 132 2.82 -3.81 -2.66
C LEU A 132 3.93 -3.45 -1.69
N VAL A 133 4.55 -4.45 -1.10
CA VAL A 133 5.73 -4.29 -0.25
C VAL A 133 6.97 -4.65 -1.08
N MET A 134 7.99 -3.81 -1.01
CA MET A 134 9.29 -4.03 -1.63
C MET A 134 10.42 -3.67 -0.68
N GLN A 135 11.61 -4.20 -0.96
CA GLN A 135 12.83 -3.72 -0.33
C GLN A 135 13.35 -2.47 -1.08
N GLY A 136 13.82 -1.47 -0.34
CA GLY A 136 14.32 -0.22 -0.88
C GLY A 136 13.21 0.69 -1.40
N ARG A 137 13.53 1.45 -2.45
CA ARG A 137 12.66 2.49 -3.01
C ARG A 137 11.68 1.91 -4.03
N PRO A 138 10.41 2.37 -4.07
CA PRO A 138 9.42 1.92 -5.04
C PRO A 138 9.89 1.96 -6.49
N GLU A 139 10.56 3.03 -6.92
CA GLU A 139 10.98 3.27 -8.30
C GLU A 139 11.91 2.19 -8.86
N ALA A 140 12.62 1.44 -8.00
CA ALA A 140 13.50 0.35 -8.40
C ALA A 140 12.78 -1.02 -8.47
N ALA A 141 11.57 -1.12 -7.92
CA ALA A 141 10.79 -2.34 -7.86
C ALA A 141 9.79 -2.49 -9.00
N PHE A 142 9.28 -1.37 -9.53
CA PHE A 142 8.40 -1.35 -10.69
C PHE A 142 9.18 -1.43 -12.00
N ILE A 143 8.58 -2.05 -13.02
CA ILE A 143 9.10 -2.04 -14.38
C ILE A 143 8.82 -0.65 -14.98
N ALA A 144 9.77 -0.14 -15.78
CA ALA A 144 9.62 1.14 -16.45
C ALA A 144 8.49 1.09 -17.50
N GLU A 145 7.65 2.12 -17.52
CA GLU A 145 6.61 2.25 -18.53
C GLU A 145 7.22 2.40 -19.94
N PRO A 146 6.59 1.81 -20.97
CA PRO A 146 7.06 1.98 -22.34
C PRO A 146 7.01 3.46 -22.74
N PRO A 147 7.94 3.94 -23.56
CA PRO A 147 7.92 5.32 -24.03
C PRO A 147 6.62 5.57 -24.79
N THR A 148 5.88 6.60 -24.41
CA THR A 148 4.67 7.02 -25.12
C THR A 148 5.06 7.50 -26.52
N THR A 149 4.86 6.67 -27.53
CA THR A 149 4.93 7.13 -28.92
C THR A 149 3.73 8.02 -29.17
N VAL A 150 3.86 9.32 -28.90
CA VAL A 150 2.88 10.31 -29.35
C VAL A 150 2.91 10.30 -30.87
N LYS A 151 1.96 9.61 -31.49
CA LYS A 151 1.73 9.68 -32.93
C LYS A 151 1.28 11.12 -33.20
N LYS A 152 2.23 11.98 -33.58
CA LYS A 152 2.01 13.37 -33.97
C LYS A 152 1.06 13.34 -35.17
N GLY A 153 -0.25 13.44 -34.91
CA GLY A 153 -1.28 13.46 -35.93
C GLY A 153 -0.99 14.60 -36.89
N GLY A 154 -0.74 14.24 -38.16
CA GLY A 154 -0.48 15.18 -39.22
C GLY A 154 -1.65 16.15 -39.37
N LYS A 155 -1.33 17.44 -39.44
CA LYS A 155 -2.20 18.47 -40.02
C LYS A 155 -2.62 17.99 -41.41
N ARG A 156 -3.92 17.82 -41.64
CA ARG A 156 -4.54 17.97 -42.96
C ARG A 156 -5.70 18.94 -42.78
#